data_AF-W2CGR8-F1
#
_entry.id   AF-W2CGR8-F1
#
_cell.length_a   1.000
_cell.length_b   1.000
_cell.length_c   1.000
_cell.angle_alpha   90.00
_cell.angle_beta   90.00
_cell.angle_gamma   90.00
#
_symmetry.space_group_name_H-M   'P 1'
#
loop_
_entity.id
_entity.type
_entity.pdbx_description
1 polymer ?
#
loop_
_entity_poly.entity_id
_entity_poly.type
_entity_poly.pdbx_seq_one_letter_code
_entity_poly.pdbx_strand_id
1 'polypeptide(L)'
;MVKLEVEAPLIARSRKAGHFVIVRVGEQGERIPLTIASADTSRGTITLVVQAVGRSSKKLCALGEGDAVTDVVGPLGQATHIERVGTVVCAGGGVGVAPLLPIVEAFHKA
;
A
#
# COMPACT_ATOMS: atom_id res chain seq x y z
N MET A 1 1.42 -2.21 -14.63
CA MET A 1 1.05 -2.06 -13.21
C MET A 1 1.32 -3.40 -12.56
N VAL A 2 1.91 -3.43 -11.37
CA VAL A 2 2.26 -4.67 -10.66
C VAL A 2 1.63 -4.64 -9.26
N LYS A 3 1.15 -5.79 -8.83
CA LYS A 3 0.72 -6.06 -7.45
C LYS A 3 1.85 -6.80 -6.75
N LEU A 4 2.33 -6.27 -5.64
CA LEU A 4 3.39 -6.87 -4.81
C LEU A 4 2.79 -7.25 -3.47
N GLU A 5 3.03 -8.48 -3.03
CA GLU A 5 2.80 -8.90 -1.64
C GLU A 5 4.16 -8.90 -0.93
N VAL A 6 4.27 -8.09 0.12
CA VAL A 6 5.52 -7.91 0.85
C VAL A 6 5.30 -8.38 2.28
N GLU A 7 6.18 -9.25 2.78
CA GLU A 7 6.18 -9.66 4.19
C GLU A 7 6.53 -8.47 5.07
N ALA A 8 5.59 -8.07 5.91
CA ALA A 8 5.73 -6.94 6.83
C ALA A 8 4.74 -7.11 8.00
N PRO A 9 4.95 -8.10 8.89
CA PRO A 9 3.94 -8.54 9.85
C PRO A 9 3.53 -7.46 10.85
N LEU A 10 4.46 -6.59 11.25
CA LEU A 10 4.18 -5.46 12.13
C LEU A 10 3.30 -4.41 11.44
N ILE A 11 3.53 -4.18 10.15
CA ILE A 11 2.75 -3.24 9.35
C ILE A 11 1.37 -3.80 9.05
N ALA A 12 1.29 -5.08 8.66
CA ALA A 12 0.03 -5.76 8.37
C ALA A 12 -0.94 -5.70 9.55
N ARG A 13 -0.45 -5.87 10.79
CA ARG A 13 -1.27 -5.81 12.01
C ARG A 13 -1.72 -4.40 12.41
N SER A 14 -0.93 -3.38 12.09
CA SER A 14 -1.17 -2.00 12.57
C SER A 14 -1.81 -1.08 11.52
N ARG A 15 -1.81 -1.47 10.25
CA ARG A 15 -2.35 -0.63 9.16
C ARG A 15 -3.85 -0.37 9.30
N LYS A 16 -4.25 0.83 8.88
CA LYS A 16 -5.65 1.27 8.72
C LYS A 16 -5.87 1.83 7.32
N ALA A 17 -7.12 1.99 6.91
CA ALA A 17 -7.45 2.64 5.64
C ALA A 17 -6.80 4.05 5.58
N GLY A 18 -6.24 4.40 4.43
CA GLY A 18 -5.51 5.65 4.22
C GLY A 18 -4.02 5.62 4.61
N HIS A 19 -3.53 4.58 5.29
CA HIS A 19 -2.10 4.46 5.58
C HIS A 19 -1.26 4.11 4.36
N PHE A 20 0.00 4.54 4.39
CA PHE A 20 1.00 4.24 3.37
C PHE A 20 2.31 3.75 4.00
N VAL A 21 3.23 3.28 3.17
CA VAL A 21 4.61 2.93 3.55
C VAL A 21 5.61 3.74 2.72
N ILE A 22 6.80 3.94 3.26
CA ILE A 22 7.96 4.37 2.48
C ILE A 22 8.76 3.12 2.11
N VAL A 23 9.06 2.95 0.83
CA VAL A 23 9.88 1.84 0.32
C VAL A 23 11.17 2.34 -0.31
N ARG A 24 12.24 1.55 -0.18
CA ARG A 24 13.50 1.74 -0.90
C ARG A 24 14.00 0.41 -1.44
N VAL A 25 14.51 0.41 -2.67
CA VAL A 25 15.13 -0.74 -3.33
C VAL A 25 16.57 -0.40 -3.72
N GLY A 26 17.51 -1.13 -3.12
CA GLY A 26 18.95 -0.90 -3.21
C GLY A 26 19.45 0.19 -2.26
N GLU A 27 20.71 0.10 -1.85
CA GLU A 27 21.30 1.04 -0.87
C GLU A 27 21.26 2.50 -1.33
N GLN A 28 21.51 2.74 -2.62
CA GLN A 28 21.44 4.05 -3.27
C GLN A 28 20.05 4.34 -3.87
N GLY A 29 19.02 3.56 -3.50
CA GLY A 29 17.64 3.77 -3.94
C GLY A 29 17.01 5.01 -3.31
N GLU A 30 16.07 5.61 -4.02
CA GLU A 30 15.24 6.67 -3.44
C GLU A 30 14.17 6.07 -2.52
N ARG A 31 13.73 6.87 -1.56
CA ARG A 31 12.59 6.55 -0.68
C ARG A 31 11.31 7.05 -1.34
N ILE A 32 10.41 6.15 -1.72
CA ILE A 32 9.15 6.51 -2.37
C ILE A 32 7.95 6.09 -1.53
N PRO A 33 6.90 6.93 -1.39
CA PRO A 33 5.68 6.57 -0.69
C PRO A 33 4.78 5.69 -1.56
N LEU A 34 4.19 4.65 -0.97
CA LEU A 34 3.20 3.77 -1.61
C LEU A 34 2.08 3.43 -0.62
N THR A 35 0.83 3.58 -1.06
CA THR A 35 -0.32 3.23 -0.22
C THR A 35 -0.41 1.72 0.01
N ILE A 36 -0.80 1.34 1.23
CA ILE A 36 -1.12 -0.04 1.56
C ILE A 36 -2.52 -0.35 1.01
N ALA A 37 -2.60 -1.07 -0.10
CA ALA A 37 -3.87 -1.39 -0.75
C ALA A 37 -4.67 -2.47 0.01
N SER A 38 -3.96 -3.42 0.64
CA SER A 38 -4.53 -4.46 1.48
C SER A 38 -3.49 -5.01 2.46
N ALA A 39 -3.91 -5.84 3.41
CA ALA A 39 -3.00 -6.64 4.22
C ALA A 39 -3.66 -7.96 4.65
N ASP A 40 -2.87 -9.02 4.71
CA ASP A 40 -3.21 -10.31 5.28
C ASP A 40 -2.46 -10.48 6.60
N THR A 41 -3.20 -10.42 7.70
CA THR A 41 -2.62 -10.54 9.05
C THR A 41 -2.20 -11.96 9.40
N SER A 42 -2.78 -12.98 8.75
CA SER A 42 -2.45 -14.39 8.96
C SER A 42 -1.13 -14.75 8.26
N ARG A 43 -0.94 -14.26 7.03
CA ARG A 43 0.31 -14.41 6.27
C ARG A 43 1.37 -13.38 6.64
N GLY A 44 1.00 -12.33 7.39
CA GLY A 44 1.90 -11.26 7.79
C GLY A 44 2.33 -10.35 6.64
N THR A 45 1.51 -10.22 5.58
CA THR A 45 1.86 -9.50 4.36
C THR A 45 1.03 -8.23 4.18
N ILE A 46 1.63 -7.25 3.49
CA ILE A 46 0.94 -6.08 2.95
C ILE A 46 0.92 -6.15 1.41
N THR A 47 -0.14 -5.63 0.81
CA THR A 47 -0.25 -5.52 -0.64
C THR A 47 0.02 -4.09 -1.10
N LEU A 48 0.95 -3.94 -2.02
CA LEU A 48 1.26 -2.68 -2.70
C LEU A 48 0.89 -2.79 -4.17
N VAL A 49 0.33 -1.71 -4.74
CA VAL A 49 0.06 -1.61 -6.18
C VAL A 49 0.87 -0.46 -6.75
N VAL A 50 1.70 -0.77 -7.74
CA VAL A 50 2.71 0.17 -8.25
C VAL A 50 2.62 0.25 -9.77
N GLN A 51 2.71 1.48 -10.28
CA GLN A 51 2.86 1.74 -11.71
C GLN A 51 4.30 2.15 -12.01
N ALA A 52 4.91 1.51 -13.02
CA ALA A 52 6.30 1.71 -13.41
C ALA A 52 6.48 3.02 -14.21
N VAL A 53 6.41 4.17 -13.52
CA VAL A 53 6.47 5.51 -14.14
C VAL A 53 7.84 6.19 -14.05
N GLY A 54 8.70 5.77 -13.11
CA GLY A 54 10.00 6.39 -12.86
C GLY A 54 11.08 5.37 -12.48
N ARG A 55 12.30 5.83 -12.18
CA ARG A 55 13.45 4.95 -11.90
C ARG A 55 13.17 4.01 -10.74
N SER A 56 12.74 4.55 -9.60
CA SER A 56 12.52 3.78 -8.37
C SER A 56 11.32 2.83 -8.47
N SER A 57 10.21 3.25 -9.11
CA SER A 57 9.07 2.37 -9.34
C SER A 57 9.34 1.29 -10.39
N LYS A 58 10.16 1.56 -11.42
CA LYS A 58 10.62 0.53 -12.37
C LYS A 58 11.48 -0.53 -11.68
N LYS A 59 12.41 -0.12 -10.81
CA LYS A 59 13.23 -1.05 -10.01
C LYS A 59 12.37 -1.93 -9.12
N LEU A 60 11.41 -1.34 -8.40
CA LEU A 60 10.49 -2.09 -7.54
C LEU A 60 9.61 -3.07 -8.33
N CYS A 61 9.09 -2.66 -9.48
CA CYS A 61 8.29 -3.52 -10.36
C CYS A 61 9.10 -4.64 -11.04
N ALA A 62 10.44 -4.58 -10.98
CA ALA A 62 11.32 -5.60 -11.56
C ALA A 62 11.73 -6.68 -10.55
N LEU A 63 11.36 -6.53 -9.27
CA LEU A 63 11.57 -7.56 -8.26
C LEU A 63 10.70 -8.78 -8.55
N GLY A 64 11.27 -9.98 -8.40
CA GLY A 64 10.58 -11.25 -8.45
C GLY A 64 10.18 -11.77 -7.07
N GLU A 65 9.51 -12.92 -7.06
CA GLU A 65 9.25 -13.65 -5.81
C GLU A 65 10.56 -14.10 -5.16
N GLY A 66 10.67 -13.93 -3.85
CA GLY A 66 11.89 -14.22 -3.09
C GLY A 66 12.89 -13.06 -3.02
N ASP A 67 12.73 -12.02 -3.85
CA ASP A 67 13.54 -10.81 -3.73
C ASP A 67 13.12 -9.96 -2.52
N ALA A 68 14.08 -9.22 -1.98
CA ALA A 68 13.86 -8.35 -0.84
C ALA A 68 13.73 -6.88 -1.24
N VAL A 69 12.76 -6.19 -0.64
CA VAL A 69 12.75 -4.72 -0.58
C VAL A 69 13.70 -4.29 0.54
N THR A 70 14.67 -3.43 0.22
CA THR A 70 15.74 -3.04 1.17
C THR A 70 15.19 -2.40 2.43
N ASP A 71 14.21 -1.51 2.30
CA ASP A 71 13.53 -0.90 3.45
C ASP A 71 12.04 -0.77 3.18
N VAL A 72 11.25 -1.09 4.21
CA VAL A 72 9.81 -0.83 4.26
C VAL A 72 9.50 -0.20 5.61
N VAL A 73 9.12 1.08 5.59
CA VAL A 73 8.82 1.84 6.80
C VAL A 73 7.34 2.18 6.85
N GLY A 74 6.67 1.76 7.91
CA GLY A 74 5.29 2.15 8.20
C GLY A 74 4.60 1.28 9.26
N PRO A 75 3.25 1.33 9.31
CA PRO A 75 2.40 2.18 8.49
C PRO A 75 2.55 3.65 8.88
N LEU A 76 2.48 4.55 7.90
CA LEU A 76 2.60 5.99 8.08
C LEU A 76 1.31 6.69 7.62
N GLY A 77 1.22 7.97 7.96
CA GLY A 77 0.07 8.82 7.66
C GLY A 77 -1.01 8.74 8.73
N GLN A 78 -2.03 9.59 8.57
CA GLN A 78 -3.22 9.56 9.41
C GLN A 78 -4.25 8.62 8.78
N ALA A 79 -4.82 7.73 9.58
CA ALA A 79 -5.92 6.88 9.14
C ALA A 79 -7.08 7.75 8.65
N THR A 80 -7.73 7.32 7.57
CA THR A 80 -8.97 7.95 7.10
C THR A 80 -9.98 7.94 8.23
N HIS A 81 -10.65 9.07 8.45
CA HIS A 81 -11.78 9.13 9.38
C HIS A 81 -12.96 8.39 8.75
N ILE A 82 -13.45 7.35 9.44
CA ILE A 82 -14.53 6.49 8.97
C ILE A 82 -15.68 6.57 9.99
N GLU A 83 -16.86 6.91 9.50
CA GLU A 83 -18.10 6.98 10.26
C GLU A 83 -19.30 6.65 9.36
N ARG A 84 -20.46 6.31 9.95
CA ARG A 84 -21.70 6.04 9.21
C ARG A 84 -22.31 7.35 8.74
N VAL A 85 -22.20 7.63 7.45
CA VAL A 85 -22.66 8.89 6.83
C VAL A 85 -23.75 8.70 5.76
N GLY A 86 -24.28 7.48 5.61
CA GLY A 86 -25.26 7.15 4.58
C GLY A 86 -24.59 6.83 3.24
N THR A 87 -24.89 7.61 2.20
CA THR A 87 -24.35 7.39 0.85
C THR A 87 -22.95 7.97 0.71
N VAL A 88 -21.97 7.13 0.34
CA VAL A 88 -20.58 7.53 0.06
C VAL A 88 -20.32 7.42 -1.44
N VAL A 89 -19.84 8.49 -2.06
CA VAL A 89 -19.40 8.50 -3.47
C VAL A 89 -17.88 8.40 -3.54
N CYS A 90 -17.38 7.45 -4.29
CA CYS A 90 -15.95 7.20 -4.45
C CYS A 90 -15.55 7.32 -5.92
N ALA A 91 -14.52 8.11 -6.21
CA ALA A 91 -13.99 8.30 -7.55
C ALA A 91 -12.48 8.03 -7.54
N GLY A 92 -12.03 7.10 -8.39
CA GLY A 92 -10.63 6.72 -8.52
C GLY A 92 -10.24 6.56 -9.98
N GLY A 93 -9.00 6.90 -10.32
CA GLY A 93 -8.46 6.79 -11.67
C GLY A 93 -7.07 6.15 -11.68
N GLY A 94 -6.85 5.21 -12.60
CA GLY A 94 -5.56 4.53 -12.75
C GLY A 94 -5.08 3.86 -11.46
N VAL A 95 -3.81 4.05 -11.11
CA VAL A 95 -3.22 3.52 -9.87
C VAL A 95 -3.90 4.09 -8.61
N GLY A 96 -4.59 5.22 -8.72
CA GLY A 96 -5.37 5.83 -7.64
C GLY A 96 -6.58 5.01 -7.18
N VAL A 97 -6.96 3.94 -7.90
CA VAL A 97 -7.99 2.99 -7.42
C VAL A 97 -7.46 2.11 -6.28
N ALA A 98 -6.17 1.77 -6.29
CA ALA A 98 -5.56 0.94 -5.24
C ALA A 98 -5.61 1.58 -3.83
N PRO A 99 -5.27 2.87 -3.63
CA PRO A 99 -5.44 3.52 -2.32
C PRO A 99 -6.91 3.73 -1.94
N LEU A 100 -7.83 3.77 -2.92
CA LEU A 100 -9.25 3.97 -2.68
C LEU A 100 -9.93 2.72 -2.12
N LEU A 101 -9.52 1.53 -2.58
CA LEU A 101 -10.08 0.25 -2.15
C LEU A 101 -10.22 0.08 -0.62
N PRO A 102 -9.16 0.23 0.20
CA PRO A 102 -9.29 0.04 1.65
C PRO A 102 -10.21 1.08 2.32
N ILE A 103 -10.37 2.26 1.72
CA ILE A 103 -11.29 3.30 2.21
C ILE A 103 -12.74 2.91 1.91
N VAL A 104 -13.01 2.45 0.69
CA VAL A 104 -14.33 1.97 0.27
C VAL A 104 -14.76 0.79 1.15
N GLU A 105 -13.88 -0.19 1.37
CA GLU A 105 -14.17 -1.32 2.25
C GLU A 105 -14.46 -0.89 3.69
N ALA A 106 -13.75 0.12 4.19
CA ALA A 106 -13.95 0.62 5.55
C ALA A 106 -15.31 1.31 5.69
N PHE A 107 -15.71 2.18 4.75
CA PHE A 107 -17.03 2.80 4.75
C PHE A 107 -18.16 1.79 4.50
N HIS A 108 -17.94 0.77 3.68
CA HIS A 108 -18.94 -0.27 3.44
C HIS A 108 -19.21 -1.13 4.68
N LYS A 109 -18.19 -1.31 5.54
CA LYS A 109 -18.30 -2.07 6.81
C LYS A 109 -18.82 -1.22 7.98
N ALA A 110 -18.68 0.10 7.90
CA ALA A 110 -19.04 1.03 8.98
C ALA A 110 -20.53 0.94 9.30
#